data_AF-A0A836GAN6-F1
#
_entry.id   AF-A0A836GAN6-F1
#
_cell.length_a   1.000
_cell.length_b   1.000
_cell.length_c   1.000
_cell.angle_alpha   90.00
_cell.angle_beta   90.00
_cell.angle_gamma   90.00
#
_symmetry.space_group_name_H-M   'P 1'
#
loop_
_entity.id
_entity.type
_entity.pdbx_description
1 polymer ?
#
loop_
_entity_poly.entity_id
_entity_poly.type
_entity_poly.pdbx_seq_one_letter_code
_entity_poly.pdbx_strand_id
1 'polypeptide(L)'
;WRLKRPYAFQVFVVRGVRAFSYDFSASVKWRSMSSYTFSQKLFTPTPPERGSFPLDHEGHCKSTMIRYMRCLSENRHQNTMCRDIAKEYLGCRMDHDLMTREDWSKLGFTDEIKGAKET
;
A
#
# COMPACT_ATOMS: atom_id res chain seq x y z
N TRP A 1 -27.82 -51.62 -6.22
CA TRP A 1 -26.88 -52.32 -7.12
C TRP A 1 -25.92 -51.29 -7.68
N ARG A 2 -24.79 -51.00 -6.99
CA ARG A 2 -23.46 -51.59 -7.25
C ARG A 2 -23.16 -51.47 -8.77
N LEU A 3 -22.18 -50.70 -9.24
CA LEU A 3 -20.75 -50.88 -9.00
C LEU A 3 -19.98 -49.57 -9.28
N LYS A 4 -19.13 -49.16 -8.32
CA LYS A 4 -17.94 -48.36 -8.58
C LYS A 4 -16.95 -49.24 -9.37
N ARG A 5 -16.37 -48.68 -10.44
CA ARG A 5 -15.27 -49.31 -11.17
C ARG A 5 -13.97 -49.29 -10.36
N PRO A 6 -13.14 -50.34 -10.49
CA PRO A 6 -11.90 -50.54 -9.75
C PRO A 6 -10.69 -50.01 -10.53
N TYR A 7 -9.66 -49.55 -9.83
CA TYR A 7 -8.29 -49.68 -10.30
C TYR A 7 -7.41 -50.12 -9.13
N ALA A 8 -6.79 -51.28 -9.33
CA ALA A 8 -5.87 -51.94 -8.45
C ALA A 8 -4.42 -51.52 -8.77
N PHE A 9 -3.48 -52.06 -7.99
CA PHE A 9 -2.01 -51.98 -8.08
C PHE A 9 -1.39 -50.71 -7.46
N GLN A 10 -0.40 -50.77 -6.57
CA GLN A 10 0.61 -51.81 -6.34
C GLN A 10 1.17 -51.72 -4.91
N VAL A 11 1.55 -52.87 -4.35
CA VAL A 11 2.32 -53.00 -3.10
C VAL A 11 3.76 -52.56 -3.35
N PHE A 12 4.28 -51.64 -2.54
CA PHE A 12 5.72 -51.43 -2.35
C PHE A 12 6.04 -51.58 -0.86
N VAL A 13 6.79 -52.64 -0.54
CA VAL A 13 7.43 -52.83 0.76
C VAL A 13 8.69 -51.98 0.77
N VAL A 14 8.74 -50.96 1.62
CA VAL A 14 10.00 -50.31 2.01
C VAL A 14 9.90 -49.82 3.46
N ARG A 15 10.60 -50.57 4.32
CA ARG A 15 11.44 -50.14 5.45
C ARG A 15 10.83 -49.17 6.46
N GLY A 16 10.77 -49.66 7.69
CA GLY A 16 10.36 -48.92 8.87
C GLY A 16 11.11 -47.60 9.06
N VAL A 17 10.33 -46.59 9.35
CA VAL A 17 10.72 -45.36 10.04
C VAL A 17 9.62 -45.07 11.04
N ARG A 18 10.04 -44.73 12.25
CA ARG A 18 9.21 -44.56 13.44
C ARG A 18 8.08 -43.58 13.12
N ALA A 19 6.84 -44.01 13.38
CA ALA A 19 5.71 -43.11 13.46
C ALA A 19 6.02 -42.07 14.56
N PHE A 20 6.36 -40.86 14.15
CA PHE A 20 6.20 -39.71 15.00
C PHE A 20 4.72 -39.34 14.90
N SER A 21 3.97 -39.63 15.95
CA SER A 21 2.64 -39.06 16.13
C SER A 21 2.80 -37.55 16.24
N TYR A 22 2.59 -36.82 15.14
CA TYR A 22 2.32 -35.38 15.22
C TYR A 22 0.84 -35.24 15.49
N ASP A 23 0.54 -34.96 16.75
CA ASP A 23 -0.77 -34.55 17.23
C ASP A 23 -1.16 -33.26 16.49
N PHE A 24 -2.04 -33.37 15.49
CA PHE A 24 -2.71 -32.24 14.85
C PHE A 24 -3.84 -31.76 15.78
N SER A 25 -3.45 -31.25 16.94
CA SER A 25 -4.33 -30.50 17.83
C SER A 25 -3.64 -29.18 18.21
N ALA A 26 -3.32 -28.40 17.19
CA ALA A 26 -3.09 -26.98 17.38
C ALA A 26 -4.45 -26.33 17.62
N SER A 27 -4.91 -26.36 18.87
CA SER A 27 -5.80 -25.33 19.39
C SER A 27 -5.23 -23.98 18.96
N VAL A 28 -5.88 -23.32 18.02
CA VAL A 28 -5.66 -21.90 17.73
C VAL A 28 -6.14 -21.17 18.97
N LYS A 29 -5.26 -21.11 19.98
CA LYS A 29 -5.45 -20.28 21.16
C LYS A 29 -5.22 -18.86 20.65
N TRP A 30 -6.31 -18.24 20.19
CA TRP A 30 -6.38 -16.80 20.02
C TRP A 30 -5.89 -16.21 21.34
N ARG A 31 -4.64 -15.72 21.36
CA ARG A 31 -4.14 -14.95 22.48
C ARG A 31 -5.06 -13.74 22.52
N SER A 32 -6.00 -13.78 23.45
CA SER A 32 -6.79 -12.63 23.87
C SER A 32 -5.81 -11.47 24.07
N MET A 33 -5.85 -10.47 23.20
CA MET A 33 -5.14 -9.22 23.44
C MET A 33 -5.83 -8.62 24.67
N SER A 34 -5.24 -8.81 25.84
CA SER A 34 -5.68 -8.19 27.07
C SER A 34 -5.76 -6.68 26.81
N SER A 35 -6.98 -6.17 26.74
CA SER A 35 -7.28 -4.75 26.65
C SER A 35 -6.79 -4.12 27.94
N TYR A 36 -5.60 -3.51 27.89
CA TYR A 36 -5.16 -2.58 28.91
C TYR A 36 -6.11 -1.38 28.86
N THR A 37 -7.23 -1.46 29.57
CA THR A 37 -8.06 -0.30 29.92
C THR A 37 -7.34 0.51 31.00
N PHE A 38 -6.13 0.97 30.68
CA PHE A 38 -5.46 1.98 31.47
C PHE A 38 -6.21 3.28 31.23
N SER A 39 -7.15 3.57 32.14
CA SER A 39 -7.72 4.89 32.43
C SER A 39 -7.51 5.90 31.29
N GLN A 40 -8.28 5.69 30.20
CA GLN A 40 -8.11 6.44 28.96
C GLN A 40 -8.70 7.83 29.19
N LYS A 41 -7.88 8.78 29.67
CA LYS A 41 -8.17 10.20 29.56
C LYS A 41 -8.61 10.42 28.12
N LEU A 42 -9.83 10.92 27.90
CA LEU A 42 -10.35 11.17 26.54
C LEU A 42 -9.29 11.96 25.77
N PHE A 43 -8.61 11.30 24.83
CA PHE A 43 -7.73 11.99 23.91
C PHE A 43 -8.68 12.78 23.00
N THR A 44 -8.81 14.07 23.27
CA THR A 44 -9.33 15.01 22.29
C THR A 44 -8.17 15.28 21.34
N PRO A 45 -8.09 14.60 20.18
CA PRO A 45 -7.06 14.91 19.20
C PRO A 45 -7.19 16.39 18.85
N THR A 46 -6.15 17.17 19.12
CA THR A 46 -6.04 18.50 18.54
C THR A 46 -6.04 18.31 17.02
N PRO A 47 -6.93 18.97 16.26
CA PRO A 47 -6.94 18.84 14.82
C PRO A 47 -5.57 19.25 14.25
N PRO A 48 -5.06 18.55 13.22
CA PRO A 48 -3.83 18.94 12.57
C PRO A 48 -4.00 20.33 11.98
N GLU A 49 -2.98 21.19 12.10
CA GLU A 49 -3.03 22.58 11.62
C GLU A 49 -3.49 22.73 10.16
N ARG A 50 -3.16 21.75 9.31
CA ARG A 50 -3.51 21.77 7.88
C ARG A 50 -4.74 20.95 7.51
N GLY A 51 -5.50 20.48 8.50
CA GLY A 51 -6.69 19.66 8.29
C GLY A 51 -6.39 18.27 7.71
N SER A 52 -7.44 17.49 7.48
CA SER A 52 -7.36 16.25 6.69
C SER A 52 -7.22 16.62 5.22
N PHE A 53 -6.19 16.11 4.55
CA PHE A 53 -5.95 16.38 3.13
C PHE A 53 -7.21 16.04 2.28
N PRO A 54 -7.72 16.99 1.47
CA PRO A 54 -8.90 16.74 0.65
C PRO A 54 -8.69 15.56 -0.30
N LEU A 55 -9.59 14.58 -0.24
CA LEU A 55 -9.60 13.48 -1.20
C LEU A 55 -10.15 13.99 -2.54
N ASP A 56 -9.44 13.71 -3.63
CA ASP A 56 -9.91 13.99 -4.99
C ASP A 56 -11.03 12.99 -5.34
N HIS A 57 -12.26 13.37 -5.03
CA HIS A 57 -13.43 12.50 -5.23
C HIS A 57 -13.85 12.42 -6.70
N GLU A 58 -13.68 13.52 -7.42
CA GLU A 58 -14.09 13.68 -8.81
C GLU A 58 -13.06 13.08 -9.77
N GLY A 59 -11.81 12.97 -9.32
CA GLY A 59 -10.71 12.40 -10.07
C GLY A 59 -10.14 13.34 -11.12
N HIS A 60 -10.25 14.67 -10.91
CA HIS A 60 -9.75 15.68 -11.85
C HIS A 60 -8.25 15.50 -12.11
N CYS A 61 -7.49 15.14 -11.07
CA CYS A 61 -6.04 14.96 -11.16
C CYS A 61 -5.61 13.48 -11.24
N LYS A 62 -6.55 12.58 -11.54
CA LYS A 62 -6.27 11.14 -11.61
C LYS A 62 -5.30 10.77 -12.74
N SER A 63 -5.37 11.46 -13.88
CA SER A 63 -4.50 11.21 -15.04
C SER A 63 -3.03 11.51 -14.74
N THR A 64 -2.75 12.68 -14.18
CA THR A 64 -1.40 13.11 -13.76
C THR A 64 -0.89 12.29 -12.59
N MET A 65 -1.77 11.92 -11.65
CA MET A 65 -1.45 10.98 -10.57
C MET A 65 -0.96 9.63 -11.12
N ILE A 66 -1.67 9.04 -12.08
CA ILE A 66 -1.28 7.75 -12.67
C ILE A 66 0.07 7.86 -13.38
N ARG A 67 0.32 8.96 -14.12
CA ARG A 67 1.63 9.21 -14.75
C ARG A 67 2.75 9.28 -13.71
N TYR A 68 2.52 9.98 -12.60
CA TYR A 68 3.48 10.07 -11.50
C TYR A 68 3.76 8.69 -10.87
N MET A 69 2.71 7.92 -10.58
CA MET A 69 2.85 6.57 -10.00
C MET A 69 3.57 5.61 -10.95
N ARG A 70 3.33 5.72 -12.26
CA ARG A 70 4.07 4.95 -13.27
C ARG A 70 5.56 5.30 -13.23
N CYS A 71 5.90 6.59 -13.23
CA CYS A 71 7.29 7.03 -13.16
C CYS A 71 7.99 6.49 -11.90
N LEU A 72 7.34 6.55 -10.74
CA LEU A 72 7.89 5.98 -9.51
C LEU A 72 8.13 4.48 -9.66
N SER A 73 7.16 3.75 -10.21
CA SER A 73 7.30 2.30 -10.40
C SER A 73 8.46 1.93 -11.32
N GLU A 74 8.69 2.70 -12.39
CA GLU A 74 9.79 2.48 -13.34
C GLU A 74 11.16 2.84 -12.74
N ASN A 75 11.22 3.90 -11.94
CA ASN A 75 12.45 4.43 -11.36
C ASN A 75 12.73 3.93 -9.94
N ARG A 76 12.19 2.76 -9.56
CA ARG A 76 12.39 2.14 -8.22
C ARG A 76 12.08 3.11 -7.06
N HIS A 77 10.98 3.85 -7.21
CA HIS A 77 10.48 4.84 -6.26
C HIS A 77 11.42 6.03 -6.01
N GLN A 78 12.33 6.33 -6.94
CA GLN A 78 13.17 7.52 -6.87
C GLN A 78 12.41 8.76 -7.33
N ASN A 79 12.03 9.61 -6.35
CA ASN A 79 11.28 10.84 -6.61
C ASN A 79 12.05 11.87 -7.46
N THR A 80 13.38 11.91 -7.37
CA THR A 80 14.23 12.87 -8.11
C THR A 80 14.04 12.75 -9.62
N MET A 81 13.84 11.54 -10.13
CA MET A 81 13.61 11.26 -11.56
C MET A 81 12.19 11.66 -12.02
N CYS A 82 11.25 11.79 -11.08
CA CYS A 82 9.84 12.05 -11.36
C CYS A 82 9.40 13.46 -10.93
N ARG A 83 10.37 14.35 -10.64
CA ARG A 83 10.11 15.68 -10.07
C ARG A 83 9.24 16.54 -10.99
N ASP A 84 9.42 16.44 -12.30
CA ASP A 84 8.61 17.20 -13.27
C ASP A 84 7.15 16.77 -13.24
N ILE A 85 6.91 15.46 -13.21
CA ILE A 85 5.56 14.88 -13.16
C ILE A 85 4.91 15.13 -11.79
N ALA A 86 5.70 15.15 -10.71
CA ALA A 86 5.24 15.53 -9.39
C ALA A 86 4.79 17.00 -9.35
N LYS A 87 5.52 17.90 -10.03
CA LYS A 87 5.15 19.32 -10.17
C LYS A 87 3.83 19.46 -10.92
N GLU A 88 3.64 18.73 -12.02
CA GLU A 88 2.39 18.71 -12.79
C GLU A 88 1.20 18.20 -11.94
N TYR A 89 1.40 17.12 -11.19
CA TYR A 89 0.38 16.55 -10.31
C TYR A 89 -0.04 17.51 -9.20
N LEU A 90 0.92 18.15 -8.52
CA LEU A 90 0.63 19.14 -7.48
C LEU A 90 0.02 20.42 -8.05
N GLY A 91 0.42 20.82 -9.26
CA GLY A 91 -0.19 21.93 -9.99
C GLY A 91 -1.67 21.71 -10.23
N CYS A 92 -2.04 20.55 -10.78
CA CYS A 92 -3.44 20.18 -10.96
C CYS A 92 -4.24 20.28 -9.65
N ARG A 93 -3.68 19.80 -8.53
CA ARG A 93 -4.39 19.87 -7.24
C ARG A 93 -4.57 21.31 -6.74
N MET A 94 -3.64 22.20 -7.05
CA MET A 94 -3.75 23.63 -6.74
C MET A 94 -4.78 24.35 -7.62
N ASP A 95 -4.91 23.94 -8.88
CA ASP A 95 -5.86 24.54 -9.84
C ASP A 95 -7.31 24.11 -9.58
N HIS A 96 -7.51 22.92 -9.02
CA HIS A 96 -8.82 22.37 -8.67
C HIS A 96 -9.20 22.57 -7.18
N ASP A 97 -8.52 23.46 -6.46
CA ASP A 97 -8.77 23.76 -5.05
C ASP A 97 -8.70 22.53 -4.11
N LEU A 98 -8.03 21.45 -4.54
CA LEU A 98 -7.79 20.23 -3.76
C LEU A 98 -6.59 20.36 -2.81
N MET A 99 -5.90 21.51 -2.85
CA MET A 99 -4.78 21.90 -2.02
C MET A 99 -4.63 23.43 -2.04
N THR A 100 -4.27 24.02 -0.91
CA THR A 100 -3.95 25.45 -0.83
C THR A 100 -2.83 25.80 -1.81
N ARG A 101 -3.00 26.88 -2.57
CA ARG A 101 -1.92 27.40 -3.43
C ARG A 101 -0.72 27.84 -2.60
N GLU A 102 0.42 27.22 -2.86
CA GLU A 102 1.68 27.47 -2.18
C GLU A 102 2.79 27.67 -3.21
N ASP A 103 3.80 28.43 -2.84
CA ASP A 103 4.95 28.68 -3.71
C ASP A 103 5.75 27.39 -3.93
N TRP A 104 6.20 27.17 -5.17
CA TRP A 104 7.00 26.00 -5.55
C TRP A 104 8.23 25.81 -4.66
N SER A 105 8.85 26.90 -4.19
CA SER A 105 9.99 26.86 -3.28
C SER A 105 9.64 26.24 -1.92
N LYS A 106 8.44 26.50 -1.37
CA LYS A 106 7.97 25.91 -0.11
C LYS A 106 7.67 24.42 -0.25
N LEU A 107 7.25 24.02 -1.45
CA LEU A 107 7.00 22.62 -1.81
C LEU A 107 8.29 21.87 -2.17
N GLY A 108 9.46 22.51 -2.07
CA GLY A 108 10.76 21.88 -2.35
C GLY A 108 11.11 21.78 -3.82
N PHE A 109 10.39 22.50 -4.69
CA PHE A 109 10.70 22.71 -6.10
C PHE A 109 11.52 23.99 -6.27
N THR A 110 12.81 23.90 -5.93
CA THR A 110 13.81 24.86 -6.36
C THR A 110 14.10 24.65 -7.85
N ASP A 111 14.13 25.74 -8.62
CA ASP A 111 14.51 25.75 -10.04
C ASP A 111 16.03 25.50 -10.15
N GLU A 112 16.44 24.25 -9.99
CA GLU A 112 17.74 23.81 -10.48
C GLU A 112 17.61 23.68 -11.99
N ILE A 113 18.09 24.69 -12.71
CA ILE A 113 18.09 24.79 -14.17
C ILE A 113 18.67 23.50 -14.79
N LYS A 114 17.79 22.57 -15.15
CA LYS A 114 18.01 21.41 -16.04
C LYS A 114 16.64 21.12 -16.66
N GLY A 115 16.30 21.65 -17.83
CA GLY A 115 16.89 21.26 -19.09
C GLY A 115 16.09 20.12 -19.73
N ALA A 116 14.79 20.31 -19.93
CA ALA A 116 13.95 19.51 -20.85
C ALA A 116 12.61 20.21 -21.05
N LYS A 117 12.62 21.31 -21.83
CA LYS A 117 11.41 21.72 -22.51
C LYS A 117 11.12 20.65 -23.58
N GLU A 118 10.00 19.97 -23.42
CA GLU A 118 8.94 19.85 -24.42
C GLU A 118 9.39 19.76 -25.88
N THR A 119 9.19 18.57 -26.48
CA THR A 119 9.13 18.37 -27.94
C THR A 119 7.88 17.57 -28.25
#